data_AF-A0A0F3IRG1-F1
#
_entry.id   AF-A0A0F3IRG1-F1
#
_cell.length_a   1.000
_cell.length_b   1.000
_cell.length_c   1.000
_cell.angle_alpha   90.00
_cell.angle_beta   90.00
_cell.angle_gamma   90.00
#
_symmetry.space_group_name_H-M   'P 1'
#
loop_
_entity.id
_entity.type
_entity.pdbx_description
1 polymer ?
#
loop_
_entity_poly.entity_id
_entity_poly.type
_entity_poly.pdbx_seq_one_letter_code
_entity_poly.pdbx_strand_id
1 'polypeptide(L)'
;MAQNPFFDFDFSKIISEYKLPGVDVEALVSAQRRNIEAITAANQLAFEGLQAVGRRQAEILRQTLEEAAAVLRDSVAQGSPEEKIGKQTELAKQAFEKALANMKELADLLTKSNQEAAAVISARVTASIDEVKGLLANIKK
;
A
#
# COMPACT_ATOMS: atom_id res chain seq x y z
N MET A 1 -9.41 20.26 -13.74
CA MET A 1 -9.23 19.69 -12.38
C MET A 1 -10.57 19.07 -12.01
N ALA A 2 -10.62 17.76 -11.75
CA ALA A 2 -11.88 17.11 -11.38
C ALA A 2 -12.36 17.70 -10.04
N GLN A 3 -13.48 18.40 -10.07
CA GLN A 3 -14.14 18.94 -8.89
C GLN A 3 -14.59 17.76 -8.04
N ASN A 4 -14.01 17.60 -6.85
CA ASN A 4 -14.29 16.47 -5.98
C ASN A 4 -15.47 16.86 -5.05
N PRO A 5 -16.69 16.35 -5.29
CA PRO A 5 -17.92 16.85 -4.65
C PRO A 5 -17.96 16.66 -3.13
N PHE A 6 -17.02 15.88 -2.57
CA PHE A 6 -16.85 15.71 -1.13
C PHE A 6 -16.10 16.86 -0.44
N PHE A 7 -15.28 17.62 -1.17
CA PHE A 7 -14.48 18.72 -0.61
C PHE A 7 -15.14 20.10 -0.78
N ASP A 8 -16.03 20.25 -1.76
CA ASP A 8 -16.75 21.50 -2.05
C ASP A 8 -18.05 21.66 -1.21
N PHE A 9 -18.27 20.80 -0.22
CA PHE A 9 -19.43 20.89 0.66
C PHE A 9 -19.18 21.97 1.72
N ASP A 10 -19.72 23.18 1.47
CA ASP A 10 -19.62 24.32 2.38
C ASP A 10 -20.52 24.11 3.61
N PHE A 11 -20.00 23.37 4.59
CA PHE A 11 -20.65 23.15 5.87
C PHE A 11 -21.00 24.46 6.60
N SER A 12 -20.24 25.54 6.37
CA SER A 12 -20.48 26.82 7.01
C SER A 12 -21.77 27.50 6.52
N LYS A 13 -22.10 27.36 5.23
CA LYS A 13 -23.38 27.80 4.66
C LYS A 13 -24.57 27.04 5.21
N ILE A 14 -24.48 25.72 5.31
CA ILE A 14 -25.59 24.91 5.84
C ILE A 14 -25.85 25.24 7.32
N ILE A 15 -24.79 25.38 8.12
CA ILE A 15 -24.91 25.72 9.55
C ILE A 15 -25.50 27.13 9.74
N SER A 16 -25.09 28.10 8.92
CA SER A 16 -25.56 29.49 9.01
C SER A 16 -26.98 29.68 8.45
N GLU A 17 -27.33 29.01 7.36
CA GLU A 17 -28.64 29.11 6.72
C GLU A 17 -29.72 28.26 7.44
N TYR A 18 -29.38 27.08 7.96
CA TYR A 18 -30.35 26.18 8.61
C TYR A 18 -30.40 26.27 10.14
N LYS A 19 -29.46 26.99 10.79
CA LYS A 19 -29.34 27.12 12.25
C LYS A 19 -29.76 25.84 12.98
N LEU A 20 -29.17 24.69 12.67
CA LEU A 20 -29.63 23.40 13.17
C LEU A 20 -29.46 23.33 14.70
N PRO A 21 -30.52 23.53 15.51
CA PRO A 21 -30.38 23.50 16.95
C PRO A 21 -30.08 22.06 17.38
N GLY A 22 -29.08 21.87 18.25
CA GLY A 22 -28.66 20.55 18.74
C GLY A 22 -27.58 19.84 17.91
N VAL A 23 -27.04 20.46 16.86
CA VAL A 23 -25.90 19.91 16.08
C VAL A 23 -24.58 20.46 16.61
N ASP A 24 -23.67 19.56 17.00
CA ASP A 24 -22.31 19.90 17.41
C ASP A 24 -21.41 20.12 16.16
N VAL A 25 -21.22 21.39 15.81
CA VAL A 25 -20.40 21.83 14.67
C VAL A 25 -18.93 21.48 14.86
N GLU A 26 -18.42 21.54 16.09
CA GLU A 26 -17.02 21.25 16.39
C GLU A 26 -16.74 19.76 16.21
N ALA A 27 -17.67 18.90 16.63
CA ALA A 27 -17.62 17.47 16.38
C ALA A 27 -17.63 17.15 14.88
N LEU A 28 -18.44 17.87 14.08
CA LEU A 28 -18.53 17.68 12.63
C LEU A 28 -17.24 18.09 11.90
N VAL A 29 -16.67 19.25 12.26
CA VAL A 29 -15.38 19.71 11.73
C VAL A 29 -14.26 18.75 12.10
N SER A 30 -14.26 18.25 13.34
CA SER A 30 -13.30 17.25 13.81
C SER A 30 -13.44 15.93 13.06
N ALA A 31 -14.66 15.45 12.82
CA ALA A 31 -14.93 14.25 12.03
C ALA A 31 -14.41 14.39 10.58
N GLN A 32 -14.55 15.58 9.99
CA GLN A 32 -14.05 15.84 8.65
C GLN A 32 -12.51 15.93 8.60
N ARG A 33 -11.88 16.52 9.62
CA ARG A 33 -10.42 16.48 9.76
C ARG A 33 -9.92 15.02 9.81
N ARG A 34 -10.55 14.17 10.63
CA ARG A 34 -10.22 12.73 10.73
C ARG A 34 -10.42 11.99 9.41
N ASN A 35 -11.42 12.35 8.60
CA ASN A 35 -11.61 11.79 7.26
C ASN A 35 -10.41 12.09 6.36
N ILE A 36 -9.96 13.35 6.35
CA ILE A 36 -8.81 13.77 5.55
C ILE A 36 -7.54 13.06 6.01
N GLU A 37 -7.30 12.98 7.32
CA GLU A 37 -6.16 12.27 7.91
C GLU A 37 -6.14 10.79 7.49
N ALA A 38 -7.30 10.11 7.53
CA ALA A 38 -7.40 8.71 7.12
C ALA A 38 -7.09 8.50 5.63
N ILE A 39 -7.59 9.38 4.75
CA ILE A 39 -7.29 9.32 3.31
C ILE A 39 -5.81 9.58 3.07
N THR A 40 -5.23 10.59 3.73
CA THR A 40 -3.80 10.89 3.63
C THR A 40 -2.94 9.71 4.10
N ALA A 41 -3.29 9.09 5.23
CA ALA A 41 -2.60 7.91 5.74
C ALA A 41 -2.70 6.72 4.78
N ALA A 42 -3.88 6.46 4.21
CA ALA A 42 -4.07 5.40 3.22
C ALA A 42 -3.22 5.64 1.95
N ASN A 43 -3.17 6.90 1.47
CA ASN A 43 -2.32 7.27 0.33
C ASN A 43 -0.83 7.12 0.64
N GLN A 44 -0.41 7.47 1.86
CA GLN A 44 0.97 7.30 2.30
C GLN A 44 1.36 5.81 2.31
N LEU A 45 0.52 4.93 2.86
CA LEU A 45 0.74 3.49 2.85
C LEU A 45 0.83 2.92 1.43
N ALA A 46 -0.01 3.40 0.51
CA ALA A 46 0.07 3.01 -0.89
C ALA A 46 1.41 3.44 -1.52
N PHE A 47 1.88 4.66 -1.23
CA PHE A 47 3.16 5.15 -1.73
C PHE A 47 4.35 4.40 -1.13
N GLU A 48 4.31 4.09 0.16
CA GLU A 48 5.32 3.27 0.83
C GLU A 48 5.39 1.86 0.24
N GLY A 49 4.25 1.28 -0.14
CA GLY A 49 4.17 0.01 -0.87
C GLY A 49 4.89 0.06 -2.22
N LEU A 50 4.66 1.11 -3.01
CA LEU A 50 5.37 1.32 -4.28
C LEU A 50 6.87 1.51 -4.07
N GLN A 51 7.28 2.26 -3.05
CA GLN A 51 8.69 2.40 -2.69
C GLN A 51 9.32 1.06 -2.28
N ALA A 52 8.61 0.24 -1.51
CA ALA A 52 9.07 -1.08 -1.11
C ALA A 52 9.29 -1.99 -2.32
N VAL A 53 8.35 -2.00 -3.27
CA VAL A 53 8.50 -2.73 -4.55
C VAL A 53 9.72 -2.23 -5.33
N GLY A 54 9.89 -0.91 -5.47
CA GLY A 54 11.04 -0.32 -6.17
C GLY A 54 12.39 -0.68 -5.53
N ARG A 55 12.48 -0.61 -4.19
CA ARG A 55 13.66 -1.07 -3.44
C ARG A 55 13.95 -2.54 -3.69
N ARG A 56 12.91 -3.39 -3.70
CA ARG A 56 13.08 -4.82 -3.92
C ARG A 56 13.54 -5.14 -5.34
N GLN A 57 13.02 -4.45 -6.36
CA GLN A 57 13.50 -4.61 -7.74
C GLN A 57 14.99 -4.24 -7.88
N ALA A 58 15.44 -3.16 -7.22
CA ALA A 58 16.86 -2.78 -7.22
C ALA A 58 17.73 -3.85 -6.55
N GLU A 59 17.26 -4.46 -5.46
CA GLU A 59 17.97 -5.55 -4.80
C GLU A 59 18.06 -6.80 -5.67
N ILE A 60 16.96 -7.21 -6.31
CA ILE A 60 16.94 -8.33 -7.26
C ILE A 60 17.95 -8.10 -8.38
N LEU A 61 18.02 -6.88 -8.93
CA LEU A 61 19.00 -6.54 -9.96
C LEU A 61 20.44 -6.69 -9.44
N ARG A 62 20.76 -6.15 -8.26
CA ARG A 62 22.09 -6.27 -7.65
C ARG A 62 22.47 -7.74 -7.48
N GLN A 63 21.58 -8.55 -6.92
CA GLN A 63 21.80 -9.98 -6.73
C GLN A 63 22.03 -10.71 -8.07
N THR A 64 21.28 -10.35 -9.12
CA THR A 64 21.41 -10.95 -10.45
C THR A 64 22.76 -10.62 -11.09
N LEU A 65 23.25 -9.39 -10.94
CA LEU A 65 24.58 -8.99 -11.43
C LEU A 65 25.70 -9.71 -10.69
N GLU A 66 25.58 -9.87 -9.37
CA GLU A 66 26.54 -10.60 -8.55
C GLU A 66 26.62 -12.09 -8.95
N GLU A 67 25.46 -12.72 -9.20
CA GLU A 67 25.38 -14.09 -9.68
C GLU A 67 25.96 -14.24 -11.08
N ALA A 68 25.64 -13.34 -12.02
CA ALA A 68 26.23 -13.36 -13.36
C ALA A 68 27.76 -13.26 -13.31
N ALA A 69 28.30 -12.39 -12.46
CA ALA A 69 29.74 -12.26 -12.26
C ALA A 69 30.36 -13.51 -11.61
N ALA A 70 29.62 -14.22 -10.75
CA ALA A 70 30.06 -15.50 -10.19
C ALA A 70 30.09 -16.61 -11.24
N VAL A 71 29.03 -16.76 -12.04
CA VAL A 71 28.96 -17.74 -13.14
C VAL A 71 30.06 -17.53 -14.17
N LEU A 72 30.35 -16.27 -14.53
CA LEU A 72 31.45 -15.95 -15.45
C LEU A 72 32.82 -16.34 -14.87
N ARG A 73 33.06 -16.09 -13.58
CA ARG A 73 34.31 -16.51 -12.90
C ARG A 73 34.44 -18.04 -12.86
N ASP A 74 33.36 -18.74 -12.53
CA ASP A 74 33.35 -20.20 -12.46
C ASP A 74 33.49 -20.87 -13.84
N SER A 75 32.98 -20.23 -14.90
CA SER A 75 33.07 -20.73 -16.27
C SER A 75 34.50 -20.69 -16.83
N VAL A 76 35.33 -19.76 -16.35
CA VAL A 76 36.77 -19.69 -16.67
C VAL A 76 37.55 -20.81 -15.95
N ALA A 77 36.96 -21.44 -14.92
CA ALA A 77 37.62 -22.39 -14.04
C ALA A 77 37.31 -23.89 -14.32
N GLN A 78 36.44 -24.26 -15.29
CA GLN A 78 35.91 -25.64 -15.36
C GLN A 78 36.06 -26.44 -16.68
N GLY A 79 36.26 -27.75 -16.49
CA GLY A 79 36.68 -28.82 -17.41
C GLY A 79 35.59 -29.53 -18.24
N SER A 80 35.59 -30.87 -18.29
CA SER A 80 35.09 -31.74 -19.39
C SER A 80 33.58 -31.65 -19.72
N PRO A 81 33.14 -32.12 -20.90
CA PRO A 81 31.77 -31.92 -21.42
C PRO A 81 30.62 -32.51 -20.57
N GLU A 82 30.81 -33.64 -19.88
CA GLU A 82 29.75 -34.24 -19.04
C GLU A 82 29.42 -33.40 -17.80
N GLU A 83 30.41 -32.75 -17.17
CA GLU A 83 30.19 -31.84 -16.03
C GLU A 83 29.40 -30.58 -16.42
N LYS A 84 29.48 -30.17 -17.69
CA LYS A 84 28.77 -28.99 -18.20
C LYS A 84 27.25 -29.20 -18.30
N ILE A 85 26.79 -30.41 -18.61
CA ILE A 85 25.35 -30.70 -18.79
C ILE A 85 24.63 -30.74 -17.45
N GLY A 86 25.19 -31.45 -16.44
CA GLY A 86 24.60 -31.50 -15.10
C GLY A 86 24.53 -30.13 -14.43
N LYS A 87 25.59 -29.31 -14.57
CA LYS A 87 25.59 -27.93 -14.07
C LYS A 87 24.55 -27.04 -14.74
N GLN A 88 24.30 -27.20 -16.04
CA GLN A 88 23.29 -26.38 -16.74
C GLN A 88 21.88 -26.64 -16.22
N THR A 89 21.51 -27.90 -15.95
CA THR A 89 20.19 -28.23 -15.40
C THR A 89 20.02 -27.70 -13.98
N GLU A 90 21.04 -27.80 -13.14
CA GLU A 90 21.01 -27.29 -11.77
C GLU A 90 20.94 -25.74 -11.74
N LEU A 91 21.71 -25.06 -12.59
CA LEU A 91 21.65 -23.60 -12.74
C LEU A 91 20.26 -23.14 -13.22
N ALA A 92 19.65 -23.84 -14.18
CA ALA A 92 18.32 -23.53 -14.66
C ALA A 92 17.25 -23.70 -13.56
N LYS A 93 17.36 -24.78 -12.76
CA LYS A 93 16.47 -25.02 -11.62
C LYS A 93 16.59 -23.93 -10.56
N GLN A 94 17.82 -23.56 -10.17
CA GLN A 94 18.07 -22.50 -9.20
C GLN A 94 17.55 -21.13 -9.67
N ALA A 95 17.75 -20.81 -10.95
CA ALA A 95 17.21 -19.59 -11.54
C ALA A 95 15.67 -19.55 -11.50
N PHE A 96 15.01 -20.69 -11.77
CA PHE A 96 13.55 -20.80 -11.72
C PHE A 96 13.01 -20.65 -10.28
N GLU A 97 13.60 -21.37 -9.31
CA GLU A 97 13.21 -21.26 -7.89
C GLU A 97 13.37 -19.82 -7.38
N LYS A 98 14.46 -19.16 -7.75
CA LYS A 98 14.71 -17.76 -7.39
C LYS A 98 13.71 -16.80 -8.04
N ALA A 99 13.40 -16.99 -9.32
CA ALA A 99 12.39 -16.18 -9.99
C ALA A 99 11.01 -16.32 -9.32
N LEU A 100 10.63 -17.54 -8.93
CA LEU A 100 9.38 -17.80 -8.22
C LEU A 100 9.37 -17.13 -6.83
N ALA A 101 10.47 -17.22 -6.08
CA ALA A 101 10.60 -16.56 -4.79
C ALA A 101 10.47 -15.03 -4.91
N ASN A 102 11.14 -14.42 -5.88
CA ASN A 102 11.06 -12.99 -6.15
C ASN A 102 9.64 -12.55 -6.54
N MET A 103 8.95 -13.32 -7.40
CA MET A 103 7.56 -13.03 -7.77
C MET A 103 6.62 -13.09 -6.56
N LYS A 104 6.78 -14.10 -5.70
CA LYS A 104 5.98 -14.24 -4.49
C LYS A 104 6.17 -13.05 -3.54
N GLU A 105 7.41 -12.66 -3.30
CA GLU A 105 7.71 -11.54 -2.40
C GLU A 105 7.17 -10.21 -2.91
N LEU A 106 7.26 -9.96 -4.23
CA LEU A 106 6.67 -8.76 -4.84
C LEU A 106 5.14 -8.78 -4.72
N ALA A 107 4.49 -9.93 -4.90
CA ALA A 107 3.05 -10.09 -4.73
C ALA A 107 2.63 -9.88 -3.27
N ASP A 108 3.42 -10.37 -2.31
CA ASP A 108 3.17 -10.19 -0.88
C ASP A 108 3.29 -8.72 -0.48
N LEU A 109 4.31 -8.00 -0.98
CA LEU A 109 4.47 -6.55 -0.74
C LEU A 109 3.28 -5.73 -1.25
N LEU A 110 2.84 -6.01 -2.49
CA LEU A 110 1.68 -5.33 -3.07
C LEU A 110 0.38 -5.65 -2.32
N THR A 111 0.18 -6.92 -1.97
CA THR A 111 -1.02 -7.37 -1.25
C THR A 111 -1.08 -6.73 0.13
N LYS A 112 0.04 -6.71 0.86
CA LYS A 112 0.15 -6.10 2.18
C LYS A 112 -0.19 -4.61 2.16
N SER A 113 0.42 -3.85 1.25
CA SER A 113 0.16 -2.40 1.12
C SER A 113 -1.32 -2.11 0.86
N ASN A 114 -1.96 -2.88 -0.02
CA ASN A 114 -3.40 -2.75 -0.29
C ASN A 114 -4.27 -3.11 0.92
N GLN A 115 -3.91 -4.16 1.67
CA GLN A 115 -4.64 -4.57 2.88
C GLN A 115 -4.54 -3.52 3.99
N GLU A 116 -3.34 -2.95 4.22
CA GLU A 116 -3.12 -1.92 5.23
C GLU A 116 -3.90 -0.64 4.90
N ALA A 117 -3.86 -0.18 3.65
CA ALA A 117 -4.65 0.97 3.21
C ALA A 117 -6.17 0.72 3.36
N ALA A 118 -6.66 -0.47 2.98
CA ALA A 118 -8.07 -0.84 3.13
C ALA A 118 -8.50 -0.89 4.60
N ALA A 119 -7.63 -1.38 5.49
CA ALA A 119 -7.90 -1.43 6.94
C ALA A 119 -8.08 -0.02 7.53
N VAL A 120 -7.22 0.94 7.15
CA VAL A 120 -7.34 2.35 7.59
C VAL A 120 -8.69 2.94 7.17
N ILE A 121 -9.08 2.76 5.90
CA ILE A 121 -10.36 3.27 5.39
C ILE A 121 -11.55 2.58 6.08
N SER A 122 -11.51 1.26 6.24
CA SER A 122 -12.58 0.50 6.91
C SER A 122 -12.78 0.91 8.36
N ALA A 123 -11.67 1.12 9.10
CA ALA A 123 -11.71 1.63 10.46
C ALA A 123 -12.35 3.02 10.51
N ARG A 124 -11.99 3.91 9.56
CA ARG A 124 -12.56 5.26 9.51
C ARG A 124 -14.06 5.24 9.22
N VAL A 125 -14.51 4.41 8.27
CA VAL A 125 -15.95 4.25 7.95
C VAL A 125 -16.73 3.79 9.19
N THR A 126 -16.20 2.81 9.93
CA THR A 126 -16.82 2.33 11.17
C THR A 126 -16.93 3.45 12.20
N ALA A 127 -15.85 4.20 12.42
CA ALA A 127 -15.86 5.35 13.31
C ALA A 127 -16.84 6.45 12.87
N SER A 128 -17.01 6.69 11.55
CA SER A 128 -17.97 7.68 11.04
C SER A 128 -19.41 7.28 11.35
N ILE A 129 -19.74 5.99 11.26
CA ILE A 129 -21.06 5.48 11.63
C ILE A 129 -21.34 5.72 13.12
N ASP A 130 -20.36 5.52 13.98
CA ASP A 130 -20.52 5.74 15.42
C ASP A 130 -20.60 7.22 15.79
N GLU A 131 -19.84 8.09 15.10
CA GLU A 131 -19.94 9.54 15.23
C GLU A 131 -21.35 10.03 14.84
N VAL A 132 -21.92 9.53 13.73
CA VAL A 132 -23.30 9.86 13.33
C VAL A 132 -24.32 9.40 14.37
N LYS A 133 -24.17 8.19 14.92
CA LYS A 133 -25.04 7.72 16.02
C LYS A 133 -24.94 8.63 17.24
N GLY A 134 -23.73 9.06 17.61
CA GLY A 134 -23.50 9.99 18.72
C GLY A 134 -24.16 11.35 18.51
N LEU A 135 -24.01 11.92 17.31
CA LEU A 135 -24.66 13.18 16.94
C LEU A 135 -26.19 13.07 17.03
N LEU A 136 -26.78 11.98 16.51
CA LEU A 136 -28.23 11.75 16.57
C LEU A 136 -28.75 11.54 17.99
N ALA A 137 -27.95 10.94 18.88
CA ALA A 137 -28.30 10.77 20.29
C ALA A 137 -28.30 12.12 21.04
N ASN A 138 -27.39 13.03 20.68
CA ASN A 138 -27.29 14.36 21.28
C ASN A 138 -28.43 15.30 20.84
N ILE A 139 -28.98 15.12 19.63
CA ILE A 139 -30.14 15.88 19.12
C ILE A 139 -31.45 15.52 19.87
N LYS A 140 -31.54 14.34 20.48
CA LYS A 140 -32.75 13.87 21.20
C LYS A 140 -32.84 14.36 22.66
N LYS A 141 -31.86 15.11 23.16
CA LYS A 141 -31.87 15.76 24.48
C LYS A 141 -32.16 17.25 24.34
#